data_AF-A0A9E2I6Q4-F1
#
_entry.id   AF-A0A9E2I6Q4-F1
#
_cell.length_a   1.000
_cell.length_b   1.000
_cell.length_c   1.000
_cell.angle_alpha   90.00
_cell.angle_beta   90.00
_cell.angle_gamma   90.00
#
_symmetry.space_group_name_H-M   'P 1'
#
loop_
_entity.id
_entity.type
_entity.pdbx_description
1 polymer ?
#
loop_
_entity_poly.entity_id
_entity_poly.type
_entity_poly.pdbx_seq_one_letter_code
_entity_poly.pdbx_strand_id
1 'polypeptide(L)'
;SSASHKIALYACCQYNDKKSSMRDAQMTKTQSVRHTLSPMFRGALFYLFFFGSMAIFGPFINVYYIELGLTGRQVGILIAISPLVTLLFATPLSALADRRRWRGRILQVALAGIALTIFLLRFPRTFLTLVPLCVLMAIFSSPILSIADSLIARMANRRGLNYGSMRLWGSMGFASSALIFGALWQRFGFAPMFVVGSLALVPVIWVAGLQEEGPIAQQRARPPISDLTRDLGLVMILVATFFVGISTSLAISFEGIYMRYLGGGQLLIGAFISASAFSEILTMRYGTRIAERL
;
A
#
# COMPACT_ATOMS: atom_id res chain seq x y z
N SER A 1 -9.08 -48.02 48.05
CA SER A 1 -8.18 -47.66 46.92
C SER A 1 -8.90 -46.95 45.77
N SER A 2 -10.13 -47.34 45.38
CA SER A 2 -10.84 -46.78 44.20
C SER A 2 -11.43 -45.36 44.37
N ALA A 3 -11.87 -44.97 45.58
CA ALA A 3 -12.52 -43.68 45.81
C ALA A 3 -11.53 -42.48 45.76
N SER A 4 -10.33 -42.63 46.32
CA SER A 4 -9.31 -41.59 46.38
C SER A 4 -8.77 -41.21 44.99
N HIS A 5 -8.74 -42.16 44.06
CA HIS A 5 -8.27 -41.95 42.69
C HIS A 5 -9.26 -41.16 41.83
N LYS A 6 -10.58 -41.40 42.02
CA LYS A 6 -11.63 -40.64 41.33
C LYS A 6 -11.69 -39.18 41.79
N ILE A 7 -11.46 -38.91 43.07
CA ILE A 7 -11.43 -37.55 43.61
C ILE A 7 -10.23 -36.76 43.06
N ALA A 8 -9.06 -37.40 42.94
CA ALA A 8 -7.86 -36.78 42.35
C ALA A 8 -8.05 -36.44 40.86
N LEU A 9 -8.68 -37.31 40.08
CA LEU A 9 -9.01 -37.06 38.67
C LEU A 9 -10.01 -35.91 38.50
N TYR A 10 -11.03 -35.83 39.36
CA TYR A 10 -12.00 -34.74 39.34
C TYR A 10 -11.37 -33.38 39.68
N ALA A 11 -10.49 -33.35 40.69
CA ALA A 11 -9.76 -32.14 41.06
C ALA A 11 -8.79 -31.69 39.96
N CYS A 12 -8.15 -32.64 39.26
CA CYS A 12 -7.25 -32.34 38.15
C CYS A 12 -8.01 -31.78 36.93
N CYS A 13 -9.20 -32.32 36.60
CA CYS A 13 -10.07 -31.76 35.57
C CYS A 13 -10.52 -30.33 35.90
N GLN A 14 -11.00 -30.10 37.13
CA GLN A 14 -11.43 -28.75 37.54
C GLN A 14 -10.28 -27.73 37.57
N TYR A 15 -9.07 -28.17 37.92
CA TYR A 15 -7.90 -27.30 37.89
C TYR A 15 -7.49 -26.94 36.46
N ASN A 16 -7.54 -27.90 35.52
CA ASN A 16 -7.25 -27.64 34.12
C ASN A 16 -8.29 -26.72 33.47
N ASP A 17 -9.57 -26.86 33.82
CA ASP A 17 -10.65 -26.00 33.33
C ASP A 17 -10.57 -24.56 33.88
N LYS A 18 -10.18 -24.39 35.14
CA LYS A 18 -9.87 -23.06 35.68
C LYS A 18 -8.65 -22.44 35.01
N LYS A 19 -7.64 -23.24 34.66
CA LYS A 19 -6.41 -22.76 34.02
C LYS A 19 -6.61 -22.42 32.54
N SER A 20 -7.47 -23.14 31.81
CA SER A 20 -7.91 -22.76 30.45
C SER A 20 -8.77 -21.50 30.49
N SER A 21 -9.76 -21.43 31.40
CA SER A 21 -10.60 -20.26 31.60
C SER A 21 -9.81 -18.99 31.96
N MET A 22 -8.78 -19.09 32.81
CA MET A 22 -7.91 -17.95 33.14
C MET A 22 -6.99 -17.56 31.96
N ARG A 23 -6.53 -18.51 31.13
CA ARG A 23 -5.78 -18.20 29.90
C ARG A 23 -6.65 -17.54 28.85
N ASP A 24 -7.90 -17.99 28.70
CA ASP A 24 -8.85 -17.38 27.78
C ASP A 24 -9.27 -16.00 28.26
N ALA A 25 -9.48 -15.82 29.57
CA ALA A 25 -9.72 -14.50 30.17
C ALA A 25 -8.52 -13.56 30.00
N GLN A 26 -7.27 -14.05 30.15
CA GLN A 26 -6.05 -13.27 29.89
C GLN A 26 -5.85 -12.96 28.41
N MET A 27 -6.16 -13.89 27.48
CA MET A 27 -6.15 -13.64 26.04
C MET A 27 -7.20 -12.60 25.63
N THR A 28 -8.39 -12.66 26.22
CA THR A 28 -9.48 -11.70 26.00
C THR A 28 -9.13 -10.31 26.55
N LYS A 29 -8.48 -10.24 27.72
CA LYS A 29 -8.04 -8.97 28.34
C LYS A 29 -6.81 -8.35 27.65
N THR A 30 -5.98 -9.15 27.00
CA THR A 30 -4.86 -8.65 26.16
C THR A 30 -5.34 -8.22 24.78
N GLN A 31 -6.45 -8.78 24.29
CA GLN A 31 -7.14 -8.31 23.07
C GLN A 31 -7.92 -7.01 23.28
N SER A 32 -8.48 -6.77 24.48
CA SER A 32 -9.33 -5.59 24.72
C SER A 32 -8.57 -4.26 24.69
N VAL A 33 -7.25 -4.26 24.90
CA VAL A 33 -6.42 -3.04 24.82
C VAL A 33 -6.09 -2.63 23.37
N ARG A 34 -6.31 -3.51 22.38
CA ARG A 34 -6.02 -3.23 20.95
C ARG A 34 -7.19 -2.63 20.16
N HIS A 35 -8.30 -2.28 20.80
CA HIS A 35 -9.53 -1.81 20.14
C HIS A 35 -9.91 -0.36 20.46
N THR A 36 -9.04 0.61 20.19
CA THR A 36 -9.40 2.05 20.28
C THR A 36 -9.97 2.63 18.98
N LEU A 37 -9.70 2.03 17.82
CA LEU A 37 -10.17 2.53 16.51
C LEU A 37 -11.11 1.53 15.83
N SER A 38 -12.23 2.05 15.31
CA SER A 38 -13.15 1.29 14.45
C SER A 38 -12.39 0.68 13.26
N PRO A 39 -12.65 -0.57 12.87
CA PRO A 39 -11.98 -1.24 11.75
C PRO A 39 -12.07 -0.46 10.44
N MET A 40 -13.22 0.17 10.20
CA MET A 40 -13.42 1.07 9.05
C MET A 40 -12.43 2.24 9.08
N PHE A 41 -12.26 2.84 10.26
CA PHE A 41 -11.34 3.96 10.44
C PHE A 41 -9.89 3.54 10.27
N ARG A 42 -9.50 2.33 10.70
CA ARG A 42 -8.14 1.80 10.48
C ARG A 42 -7.80 1.66 8.99
N GLY A 43 -8.73 1.11 8.20
CA GLY A 43 -8.56 0.98 6.75
C GLY A 43 -8.50 2.35 6.06
N ALA A 44 -9.41 3.26 6.40
CA ALA A 44 -9.43 4.62 5.88
C ALA A 44 -8.14 5.38 6.22
N LEU A 45 -7.68 5.31 7.48
CA LEU A 45 -6.47 5.98 7.95
C LEU A 45 -5.21 5.42 7.29
N PHE A 46 -5.16 4.10 7.07
CA PHE A 46 -4.07 3.47 6.32
C PHE A 46 -3.98 4.06 4.91
N TYR A 47 -5.09 4.08 4.17
CA TYR A 47 -5.09 4.62 2.81
C TYR A 47 -4.78 6.12 2.80
N LEU A 48 -5.36 6.89 3.72
CA LEU A 48 -5.12 8.33 3.84
C LEU A 48 -3.63 8.64 3.99
N PHE A 49 -2.96 8.01 4.95
CA PHE A 49 -1.54 8.24 5.18
C PHE A 49 -0.66 7.60 4.11
N PHE A 50 -0.98 6.40 3.63
CA PHE A 50 -0.17 5.74 2.60
C PHE A 50 -0.14 6.54 1.30
N PHE A 51 -1.31 6.87 0.75
CA PHE A 51 -1.39 7.67 -0.48
C PHE A 51 -0.97 9.12 -0.24
N GLY A 52 -1.29 9.68 0.93
CA GLY A 52 -0.79 10.99 1.33
C GLY A 52 0.73 11.07 1.33
N SER A 53 1.42 10.06 1.86
CA SER A 53 2.89 9.96 1.86
C SER A 53 3.48 9.74 0.46
N MET A 54 2.79 8.96 -0.38
CA MET A 54 3.19 8.78 -1.79
C MET A 54 3.12 10.09 -2.57
N ALA A 55 2.12 10.95 -2.31
CA ALA A 55 1.99 12.25 -2.96
C ALA A 55 3.09 13.26 -2.58
N ILE A 56 3.77 13.05 -1.45
CA ILE A 56 4.88 13.93 -1.00
C ILE A 56 6.05 13.87 -1.98
N PHE A 57 6.34 12.69 -2.54
CA PHE A 57 7.50 12.46 -3.40
C PHE A 57 7.16 12.01 -4.82
N GLY A 58 6.11 11.20 -5.01
CA GLY A 58 5.80 10.52 -6.28
C GLY A 58 5.64 11.46 -7.48
N PRO A 59 4.79 12.50 -7.39
CA PRO A 59 4.64 13.51 -8.43
C PRO A 59 5.92 14.29 -8.80
N PHE A 60 6.86 14.36 -7.87
CA PHE A 60 7.97 15.31 -7.91
C PHE A 60 9.31 14.64 -8.21
N ILE A 61 9.44 13.32 -7.98
CA ILE A 61 10.70 12.59 -8.09
C ILE A 61 11.32 12.65 -9.49
N ASN A 62 10.49 12.57 -10.53
CA ASN A 62 10.95 12.63 -11.92
C ASN A 62 11.45 14.03 -12.29
N VAL A 63 10.79 15.07 -11.76
CA VAL A 63 11.22 16.46 -11.93
C VAL A 63 12.53 16.70 -11.19
N TYR A 64 12.67 16.16 -9.98
CA TYR A 64 13.92 16.20 -9.22
C TYR A 64 15.07 15.55 -9.99
N TYR A 65 14.88 14.41 -10.66
CA TYR A 65 15.94 13.80 -11.46
C TYR A 65 16.39 14.68 -12.63
N ILE A 66 15.46 15.40 -13.27
CA ILE A 66 15.81 16.37 -14.32
C ILE A 66 16.59 17.55 -13.71
N GLU A 67 16.16 18.10 -12.56
CA GLU A 67 16.89 19.18 -11.87
C GLU A 67 18.27 18.75 -11.36
N LEU A 68 18.45 17.45 -11.09
CA LEU A 68 19.74 16.85 -10.74
C LEU A 68 20.69 16.74 -11.94
N GLY A 69 20.22 17.04 -13.16
CA GLY A 69 20.99 17.00 -14.40
C GLY A 69 20.91 15.66 -15.14
N LEU A 70 19.99 14.77 -14.78
CA LEU A 70 19.79 13.53 -15.54
C LEU A 70 19.10 13.82 -16.88
N THR A 71 19.48 13.06 -17.89
CA THR A 71 18.81 13.09 -19.19
C THR A 71 17.45 12.43 -19.13
N GLY A 72 16.51 12.84 -19.99
CA GLY A 72 15.18 12.21 -20.08
C GLY A 72 15.25 10.69 -20.34
N ARG A 73 16.27 10.22 -21.08
CA ARG A 73 16.53 8.79 -21.27
C ARG A 73 16.87 8.09 -19.96
N GLN A 74 17.73 8.67 -19.13
CA GLN A 74 18.09 8.10 -17.82
C GLN A 74 16.89 8.07 -16.88
N VAL A 75 16.08 9.13 -16.86
CA VAL A 75 14.84 9.18 -16.07
C VAL A 75 13.86 8.09 -16.53
N GLY A 76 13.67 7.93 -17.84
CA GLY A 76 12.85 6.85 -18.40
C GLY A 76 13.33 5.45 -17.99
N ILE A 77 14.64 5.22 -17.94
CA ILE A 77 15.20 3.95 -17.43
C ILE A 77 14.90 3.77 -15.94
N LEU A 78 15.07 4.80 -15.10
CA LEU A 78 14.76 4.71 -13.67
C LEU A 78 13.28 4.39 -13.42
N ILE A 79 12.38 5.00 -14.18
CA ILE A 79 10.93 4.72 -14.13
C ILE A 79 10.65 3.26 -14.52
N ALA A 80 11.30 2.76 -15.58
CA ALA A 80 11.08 1.40 -16.08
C ALA A 80 11.57 0.29 -15.14
N ILE A 81 12.54 0.59 -14.25
CA ILE A 81 13.02 -0.37 -13.25
C ILE A 81 11.88 -0.81 -12.31
N SER A 82 11.04 0.13 -11.88
CA SER A 82 10.00 -0.15 -10.88
C SER A 82 9.00 -1.23 -11.30
N PRO A 83 8.32 -1.15 -12.47
CA PRO A 83 7.39 -2.19 -12.91
C PRO A 83 8.10 -3.52 -13.22
N LEU A 84 9.34 -3.51 -13.75
CA LEU A 84 10.10 -4.74 -14.03
C LEU A 84 10.42 -5.50 -12.73
N VAL A 85 10.93 -4.80 -11.73
CA VAL A 85 11.22 -5.39 -10.41
C VAL A 85 9.93 -5.83 -9.75
N THR A 86 8.87 -5.04 -9.84
CA THR A 86 7.55 -5.41 -9.29
C THR A 86 7.03 -6.69 -9.94
N LEU A 87 7.15 -6.85 -11.26
CA LEU A 87 6.74 -8.07 -11.96
C LEU A 87 7.50 -9.31 -11.45
N LEU A 88 8.79 -9.19 -11.18
CA LEU A 88 9.64 -10.28 -10.71
C LEU A 88 9.43 -10.61 -9.22
N PHE A 89 9.26 -9.59 -8.36
CA PHE A 89 9.28 -9.75 -6.91
C PHE A 89 7.90 -9.69 -6.24
N ALA A 90 6.88 -9.09 -6.86
CA ALA A 90 5.55 -8.98 -6.25
C ALA A 90 4.94 -10.36 -5.96
N THR A 91 4.99 -11.28 -6.93
CA THR A 91 4.36 -12.60 -6.81
C THR A 91 5.07 -13.48 -5.76
N PRO A 92 6.41 -13.64 -5.78
CA PRO A 92 7.10 -14.43 -4.76
C PRO A 92 6.95 -13.85 -3.35
N LEU A 93 7.09 -12.54 -3.16
CA LEU A 93 7.00 -11.91 -1.85
C LEU A 93 5.58 -11.97 -1.27
N SER A 94 4.57 -11.73 -2.10
CA SER A 94 3.16 -11.86 -1.68
C SER A 94 2.81 -13.32 -1.36
N ALA A 95 3.28 -14.27 -2.17
CA ALA A 95 3.08 -15.70 -1.89
C ALA A 95 3.79 -16.16 -0.61
N LEU A 96 5.00 -15.64 -0.34
CA LEU A 96 5.72 -15.90 0.90
C LEU A 96 4.95 -15.36 2.11
N ALA A 97 4.41 -14.14 2.00
CA ALA A 97 3.61 -13.52 3.04
C ALA A 97 2.34 -14.32 3.37
N ASP A 98 1.69 -14.84 2.33
CA ASP A 98 0.52 -15.70 2.46
C ASP A 98 0.85 -17.05 3.12
N ARG A 99 1.96 -17.70 2.73
CA ARG A 99 2.37 -19.00 3.27
C ARG A 99 2.80 -18.93 4.73
N ARG A 100 3.53 -17.88 5.11
CA ARG A 100 4.11 -17.73 6.45
C ARG A 100 3.16 -17.11 7.48
N ARG A 101 1.95 -16.68 7.08
CA ARG A 101 1.02 -15.91 7.93
C ARG A 101 1.68 -14.65 8.52
N TRP A 102 2.52 -13.99 7.73
CA TRP A 102 3.29 -12.81 8.15
C TRP A 102 2.92 -11.58 7.33
N ARG A 103 1.65 -11.48 6.91
CA ARG A 103 1.18 -10.39 6.04
C ARG A 103 1.40 -9.03 6.69
N GLY A 104 1.01 -8.86 7.96
CA GLY A 104 1.21 -7.61 8.68
C GLY A 104 2.70 -7.29 8.89
N ARG A 105 3.51 -8.29 9.24
CA ARG A 105 4.96 -8.10 9.45
C ARG A 105 5.69 -7.75 8.16
N ILE A 106 5.40 -8.44 7.06
CA ILE A 106 6.00 -8.17 5.75
C ILE A 106 5.56 -6.80 5.25
N LEU A 107 4.31 -6.39 5.46
CA LEU A 107 3.85 -5.04 5.16
C LEU A 107 4.64 -3.99 5.95
N GLN A 108 4.87 -4.20 7.25
CA GLN A 108 5.66 -3.28 8.07
C GLN A 108 7.13 -3.21 7.63
N VAL A 109 7.76 -4.35 7.36
CA VAL A 109 9.15 -4.41 6.86
C VAL A 109 9.26 -3.74 5.50
N ALA A 110 8.30 -3.97 4.61
CA ALA A 110 8.24 -3.32 3.31
C ALA A 110 8.11 -1.79 3.42
N LEU A 111 7.19 -1.30 4.26
CA LEU A 111 7.01 0.12 4.52
C LEU A 111 8.26 0.76 5.15
N ALA A 112 8.90 0.07 6.10
CA ALA A 112 10.16 0.53 6.71
C ALA A 112 11.31 0.55 5.69
N GLY A 113 11.38 -0.45 4.80
CA GLY A 113 12.34 -0.53 3.71
C GLY A 113 12.17 0.61 2.71
N ILE A 114 10.93 0.97 2.35
CA ILE A 114 10.67 2.16 1.53
C ILE A 114 11.10 3.43 2.28
N ALA A 115 10.71 3.60 3.54
CA ALA A 115 11.05 4.80 4.31
C ALA A 115 12.57 5.01 4.37
N LEU A 116 13.33 3.93 4.61
CA LEU A 116 14.78 3.94 4.58
C LEU A 116 15.31 4.29 3.18
N THR A 117 14.78 3.66 2.13
CA THR A 117 15.26 3.90 0.76
C THR A 117 14.98 5.33 0.30
N ILE A 118 13.81 5.89 0.61
CA ILE A 118 13.46 7.29 0.34
C ILE A 118 14.43 8.22 1.08
N PHE A 119 14.76 7.93 2.33
CA PHE A 119 15.74 8.71 3.08
C PHE A 119 17.13 8.65 2.42
N LEU A 120 17.57 7.47 1.98
CA LEU A 120 18.85 7.26 1.31
C LEU A 120 18.95 7.96 -0.06
N LEU A 121 17.83 8.19 -0.76
CA LEU A 121 17.79 8.92 -2.03
C LEU A 121 18.22 10.40 -1.91
N ARG A 122 18.38 10.93 -0.70
CA ARG A 122 18.93 12.27 -0.45
C ARG A 122 20.41 12.42 -0.84
N PHE A 123 21.19 11.35 -0.73
CA PHE A 123 22.65 11.37 -0.94
C PHE A 123 23.11 11.25 -2.40
N PRO A 124 22.58 10.33 -3.22
CA PRO A 124 23.07 10.12 -4.57
C PRO A 124 22.82 11.35 -5.47
N ARG A 125 23.83 11.69 -6.26
CA ARG A 125 23.76 12.76 -7.26
C ARG A 125 23.98 12.27 -8.70
N THR A 126 24.23 10.97 -8.88
CA THR A 126 24.58 10.37 -10.17
C THR A 126 23.63 9.24 -10.55
N PHE A 127 23.44 9.02 -11.85
CA PHE A 127 22.56 7.96 -12.36
C PHE A 127 22.93 6.57 -11.81
N LEU A 128 24.21 6.20 -11.82
CA LEU A 128 24.66 4.88 -11.36
C LEU A 128 24.40 4.62 -9.87
N THR A 129 24.40 5.67 -9.04
CA THR A 129 24.10 5.55 -7.60
C THR A 129 22.60 5.53 -7.32
N LEU A 130 21.78 6.10 -8.21
CA LEU A 130 20.32 6.08 -8.11
C LEU A 130 19.72 4.71 -8.48
N VAL A 131 20.28 4.02 -9.47
CA VAL A 131 19.80 2.72 -9.96
C VAL A 131 19.60 1.68 -8.83
N PRO A 132 20.60 1.36 -7.98
CA PRO A 132 20.42 0.35 -6.94
C PRO A 132 19.39 0.76 -5.89
N LEU A 133 19.25 2.06 -5.59
CA LEU A 133 18.23 2.57 -4.68
C LEU A 133 16.82 2.48 -5.30
N CYS A 134 16.69 2.73 -6.60
CA CYS A 134 15.41 2.54 -7.30
C CYS A 134 14.99 1.06 -7.34
N VAL A 135 15.95 0.14 -7.55
CA VAL A 135 15.71 -1.31 -7.46
C VAL A 135 15.27 -1.68 -6.06
N LEU A 136 15.99 -1.23 -5.04
CA LEU A 136 15.66 -1.52 -3.64
C LEU A 136 14.28 -0.99 -3.26
N MET A 137 13.95 0.23 -3.68
CA MET A 137 12.64 0.84 -3.48
C MET A 137 11.55 0.01 -4.15
N ALA A 138 11.77 -0.46 -5.37
CA ALA A 138 10.82 -1.27 -6.12
C ALA A 138 10.58 -2.65 -5.49
N ILE A 139 11.63 -3.30 -4.96
CA ILE A 139 11.50 -4.55 -4.21
C ILE A 139 10.58 -4.34 -3.00
N PHE A 140 10.86 -3.32 -2.21
CA PHE A 140 10.07 -3.01 -1.02
C PHE A 140 8.66 -2.50 -1.33
N SER A 141 8.42 -1.83 -2.45
CA SER A 141 7.07 -1.39 -2.84
C SER A 141 6.21 -2.49 -3.43
N SER A 142 6.82 -3.51 -4.02
CA SER A 142 6.10 -4.56 -4.74
C SER A 142 4.99 -5.28 -3.94
N PRO A 143 5.15 -5.64 -2.65
CA PRO A 143 4.11 -6.34 -1.91
C PRO A 143 3.12 -5.42 -1.18
N ILE A 144 3.38 -4.11 -1.08
CA ILE A 144 2.67 -3.23 -0.14
C ILE A 144 1.19 -3.10 -0.49
N LEU A 145 0.88 -2.64 -1.71
CA LEU A 145 -0.49 -2.43 -2.15
C LEU A 145 -1.27 -3.75 -2.15
N SER A 146 -0.69 -4.81 -2.72
CA SER A 146 -1.31 -6.14 -2.78
C SER A 146 -1.68 -6.68 -1.38
N ILE A 147 -0.73 -6.64 -0.44
CA ILE A 147 -0.97 -7.13 0.93
C ILE A 147 -1.98 -6.23 1.64
N ALA A 148 -1.80 -4.90 1.58
CA ALA A 148 -2.68 -3.95 2.25
C ALA A 148 -4.13 -4.04 1.75
N ASP A 149 -4.33 -4.07 0.44
CA ASP A 149 -5.65 -4.21 -0.17
C ASP A 149 -6.28 -5.55 0.22
N SER A 150 -5.50 -6.63 0.22
CA SER A 150 -6.02 -7.94 0.63
C SER A 150 -6.44 -7.98 2.11
N LEU A 151 -5.72 -7.31 3.01
CA LEU A 151 -6.05 -7.26 4.45
C LEU A 151 -7.29 -6.41 4.68
N ILE A 152 -7.34 -5.22 4.10
CA ILE A 152 -8.46 -4.28 4.25
C ILE A 152 -9.72 -4.84 3.58
N ALA A 153 -9.63 -5.39 2.37
CA ALA A 153 -10.77 -5.98 1.67
C ALA A 153 -11.34 -7.19 2.43
N ARG A 154 -10.49 -8.06 2.99
CA ARG A 154 -10.95 -9.20 3.81
C ARG A 154 -11.61 -8.73 5.10
N MET A 155 -11.04 -7.73 5.76
CA MET A 155 -11.61 -7.11 6.96
C MET A 155 -12.98 -6.49 6.64
N ALA A 156 -13.08 -5.77 5.52
CA ALA A 156 -14.31 -5.13 5.07
C ALA A 156 -15.40 -6.18 4.78
N ASN A 157 -15.06 -7.22 4.01
CA ASN A 157 -16.00 -8.30 3.67
C ASN A 157 -16.55 -9.02 4.92
N ARG A 158 -15.70 -9.31 5.92
CA ARG A 158 -16.12 -10.00 7.15
C ARG A 158 -17.04 -9.18 8.03
N ARG A 159 -16.89 -7.86 7.99
CA ARG A 159 -17.63 -6.93 8.83
C ARG A 159 -18.76 -6.23 8.07
N GLY A 160 -19.04 -6.63 6.82
CA GLY A 160 -20.05 -6.00 5.97
C GLY A 160 -19.79 -4.52 5.70
N LEU A 161 -18.52 -4.09 5.68
CA LEU A 161 -18.14 -2.69 5.48
C LEU A 161 -17.88 -2.39 4.00
N ASN A 162 -18.14 -1.16 3.59
CA ASN A 162 -17.85 -0.71 2.23
C ASN A 162 -16.34 -0.44 2.05
N TYR A 163 -15.67 -1.30 1.27
CA TYR A 163 -14.26 -1.17 0.91
C TYR A 163 -13.97 0.12 0.11
N GLY A 164 -14.86 0.47 -0.83
CA GLY A 164 -14.74 1.68 -1.64
C GLY A 164 -14.72 2.95 -0.79
N SER A 165 -15.54 3.01 0.26
CA SER A 165 -15.56 4.13 1.22
C SER A 165 -14.24 4.29 1.98
N MET A 166 -13.52 3.20 2.26
CA MET A 166 -12.19 3.29 2.90
C MET A 166 -11.14 3.76 1.90
N ARG A 167 -11.20 3.27 0.65
CA ARG A 167 -10.24 3.61 -0.41
C ARG A 167 -10.34 5.07 -0.88
N LEU A 168 -11.54 5.65 -0.81
CA LEU A 168 -11.81 7.07 -1.07
C LEU A 168 -10.94 8.02 -0.22
N TRP A 169 -10.70 7.68 1.05
CA TRP A 169 -9.81 8.45 1.92
C TRP A 169 -8.37 8.49 1.41
N GLY A 170 -7.94 7.49 0.63
CA GLY A 170 -6.65 7.48 -0.03
C GLY A 170 -6.52 8.58 -1.08
N SER A 171 -7.51 8.71 -1.97
CA SER A 171 -7.49 9.76 -3.00
C SER A 171 -7.60 11.16 -2.38
N MET A 172 -8.34 11.31 -1.28
CA MET A 172 -8.36 12.55 -0.50
C MET A 172 -6.98 12.90 0.06
N GLY A 173 -6.30 11.93 0.69
CA GLY A 173 -4.95 12.12 1.22
C GLY A 173 -3.95 12.48 0.13
N PHE A 174 -4.03 11.79 -1.01
CA PHE A 174 -3.20 12.06 -2.17
C PHE A 174 -3.40 13.49 -2.70
N ALA A 175 -4.64 13.91 -2.92
CA ALA A 175 -4.98 15.25 -3.40
C ALA A 175 -4.51 16.33 -2.42
N SER A 176 -4.82 16.20 -1.13
CA SER A 176 -4.40 17.20 -0.14
C SER A 176 -2.88 17.30 -0.04
N SER A 177 -2.18 16.17 -0.02
CA SER A 177 -0.71 16.15 0.09
C SER A 177 -0.04 16.67 -1.18
N ALA A 178 -0.52 16.31 -2.37
CA ALA A 178 0.07 16.78 -3.63
C ALA A 178 0.01 18.31 -3.73
N LEU A 179 -1.12 18.93 -3.34
CA LEU A 179 -1.27 20.37 -3.32
C LEU A 179 -0.37 21.05 -2.28
N ILE A 180 -0.40 20.56 -1.04
CA ILE A 180 0.38 21.12 0.07
C ILE A 180 1.88 21.01 -0.22
N PHE A 181 2.36 19.81 -0.55
CA PHE A 181 3.77 19.58 -0.77
C PHE A 181 4.27 20.18 -2.08
N GLY A 182 3.42 20.29 -3.12
CA GLY A 182 3.75 21.07 -4.30
C GLY A 182 4.04 22.54 -3.98
N ALA A 183 3.25 23.16 -3.09
CA ALA A 183 3.50 24.52 -2.61
C ALA A 183 4.79 24.62 -1.78
N LEU A 184 5.03 23.64 -0.91
CA LEU A 184 6.22 23.61 -0.04
C LEU A 184 7.49 23.43 -0.87
N TRP A 185 7.52 22.49 -1.81
CA TRP A 185 8.68 22.27 -2.67
C TRP A 185 8.97 23.48 -3.53
N GLN A 186 7.93 24.19 -4.02
CA GLN A 186 8.15 25.41 -4.78
C GLN A 186 8.89 26.48 -3.98
N ARG A 187 8.75 26.50 -2.64
CA ARG A 187 9.42 27.46 -1.76
C ARG A 187 10.77 26.98 -1.24
N PHE A 188 10.88 25.70 -0.87
CA PHE A 188 12.06 25.14 -0.18
C PHE A 188 12.92 24.23 -1.06
N GLY A 189 12.52 24.00 -2.31
CA GLY A 189 13.11 23.02 -3.21
C GLY A 189 12.82 21.56 -2.80
N PHE A 190 13.46 20.62 -3.50
CA PHE A 190 13.25 19.19 -3.30
C PHE A 190 14.11 18.55 -2.18
N ALA A 191 15.11 19.26 -1.64
CA ALA A 191 15.98 18.70 -0.59
C ALA A 191 15.22 18.16 0.65
N PRO A 192 14.21 18.87 1.22
CA PRO A 192 13.42 18.35 2.33
C PRO A 192 12.49 17.18 1.97
N MET A 193 12.17 16.97 0.68
CA MET A 193 11.22 15.96 0.20
C MET A 193 11.52 14.55 0.72
N PHE A 194 12.79 14.15 0.70
CA PHE A 194 13.21 12.81 1.13
C PHE A 194 13.05 12.58 2.63
N VAL A 195 13.29 13.62 3.44
CA VAL A 195 13.15 13.52 4.91
C VAL A 195 11.69 13.54 5.30
N VAL A 196 10.90 14.43 4.70
CA VAL A 196 9.46 14.51 4.99
C VAL A 196 8.75 13.25 4.49
N GLY A 197 9.09 12.75 3.29
CA GLY A 197 8.52 11.53 2.74
C GLY A 197 8.82 10.29 3.58
N SER A 198 10.05 10.16 4.11
CA SER A 198 10.40 9.04 4.99
C SER A 198 9.69 9.11 6.34
N LEU A 199 9.60 10.30 6.95
CA LEU A 199 8.90 10.50 8.21
C LEU A 199 7.38 10.30 8.09
N ALA A 200 6.79 10.68 6.96
CA ALA A 200 5.37 10.51 6.71
C ALA A 200 4.95 9.02 6.61
N LEU A 201 5.89 8.10 6.38
CA LEU A 201 5.63 6.66 6.39
C LEU A 201 5.58 6.05 7.80
N VAL A 202 6.12 6.73 8.82
CA VAL A 202 6.07 6.27 10.23
C VAL A 202 4.64 6.00 10.72
N PRO A 203 3.67 6.93 10.57
CA PRO A 203 2.29 6.65 10.96
C PRO A 203 1.67 5.50 10.14
N VAL A 204 2.08 5.31 8.87
CA VAL A 204 1.60 4.20 8.04
C VAL A 204 2.07 2.86 8.58
N ILE A 205 3.34 2.75 8.99
CA ILE A 205 3.92 1.55 9.60
C ILE A 205 3.18 1.18 10.90
N TRP A 206 2.85 2.20 11.69
CA TRP A 206 2.09 2.03 12.92
C TRP A 206 0.67 1.51 12.62
N VAL A 207 -0.07 2.15 11.71
CA VAL A 207 -1.41 1.72 11.32
C VAL A 207 -1.41 0.33 10.66
N ALA A 208 -0.39 -0.01 9.88
CA ALA A 208 -0.22 -1.34 9.29
C ALA A 208 -0.16 -2.44 10.36
N GLY A 209 0.45 -2.15 11.52
CA GLY A 209 0.50 -3.07 12.67
C GLY A 209 -0.84 -3.27 13.39
N LEU A 210 -1.81 -2.37 13.16
CA LEU A 210 -3.16 -2.44 13.74
C LEU A 210 -4.14 -3.26 12.89
N GLN A 211 -3.73 -3.71 11.70
CA GLN A 211 -4.59 -4.50 10.83
C GLN A 211 -4.72 -5.94 11.32
N GLU A 212 -5.94 -6.46 11.24
CA GLU A 212 -6.26 -7.80 11.71
C GLU A 212 -5.87 -8.84 10.66
N GLU A 213 -4.98 -9.76 11.03
CA GLU A 213 -4.72 -10.95 10.24
C GLU A 213 -5.89 -11.91 10.38
N GLY A 214 -6.82 -11.84 9.44
CA GLY A 214 -7.95 -12.74 9.40
C GLY A 214 -7.55 -14.18 9.00
N PRO A 215 -8.26 -15.24 9.48
CA PRO A 215 -8.13 -16.62 8.99
C PRO A 215 -7.98 -16.73 7.47
N ILE A 216 -7.03 -17.54 7.03
CA ILE A 216 -6.79 -17.80 5.61
C ILE A 216 -8.07 -18.43 5.04
N ALA A 217 -8.71 -17.78 4.07
CA ALA A 217 -9.68 -18.49 3.23
C ALA A 217 -8.92 -19.61 2.54
N GLN A 218 -9.37 -20.86 2.69
CA GLN A 218 -8.75 -22.03 2.08
C GLN A 218 -8.40 -21.71 0.62
N GLN A 219 -7.14 -21.96 0.25
CA GLN A 219 -6.71 -21.81 -1.13
C GLN A 219 -7.58 -22.74 -1.98
N ARG A 220 -8.60 -22.20 -2.65
CA ARG A 220 -9.26 -22.94 -3.75
C ARG A 220 -8.16 -23.35 -4.71
N ALA A 221 -8.20 -24.60 -5.16
CA ALA A 221 -7.26 -25.13 -6.15
C ALA A 221 -7.17 -24.13 -7.31
N ARG A 222 -5.95 -23.62 -7.56
CA ARG A 222 -5.72 -22.67 -8.63
C ARG A 222 -5.89 -23.45 -9.95
N PRO A 223 -6.82 -23.05 -10.83
CA PRO A 223 -6.87 -23.66 -12.16
C PRO A 223 -5.53 -23.43 -12.88
N PRO A 224 -5.12 -24.33 -13.78
CA PRO A 224 -3.88 -24.17 -14.53
C PRO A 224 -3.93 -22.90 -15.37
N ILE A 225 -2.80 -22.20 -15.50
CA ILE A 225 -2.69 -20.92 -16.23
C ILE A 225 -3.16 -21.05 -17.68
N SER A 226 -3.06 -22.25 -18.27
CA SER A 226 -3.55 -22.58 -19.61
C SER A 226 -5.06 -22.44 -19.77
N ASP A 227 -5.84 -22.60 -18.70
CA ASP A 227 -7.29 -22.42 -18.75
C ASP A 227 -7.67 -20.94 -18.72
N LEU A 228 -6.80 -20.09 -18.16
CA LEU A 228 -6.96 -18.64 -18.19
C LEU A 228 -6.77 -18.06 -19.61
N THR A 229 -5.83 -18.60 -20.38
CA THR A 229 -5.56 -18.12 -21.76
C THR A 229 -6.58 -18.61 -22.78
N ARG A 230 -7.49 -19.52 -22.40
CA ARG A 230 -8.57 -20.03 -23.25
C ARG A 230 -9.84 -19.17 -23.19
N ASP A 231 -9.98 -18.36 -22.16
CA ASP A 231 -11.11 -17.44 -22.03
C ASP A 231 -10.83 -16.14 -22.81
N LEU A 232 -11.46 -16.00 -23.97
CA LEU A 232 -11.32 -14.84 -24.84
C LEU A 232 -11.71 -13.53 -24.11
N GLY A 233 -12.73 -13.59 -23.25
CA GLY A 233 -13.17 -12.42 -22.46
C GLY A 233 -12.07 -11.96 -21.51
N LEU A 234 -11.43 -12.90 -20.81
CA LEU A 234 -10.32 -12.58 -19.93
C LEU A 234 -9.09 -12.04 -20.68
N VAL A 235 -8.74 -12.67 -21.81
CA VAL A 235 -7.62 -12.20 -22.64
C VAL A 235 -7.87 -10.78 -23.14
N MET A 236 -9.09 -10.47 -23.59
CA MET A 236 -9.44 -9.10 -23.98
C MET A 236 -9.31 -8.11 -22.82
N ILE A 237 -9.74 -8.47 -21.61
CA ILE A 237 -9.57 -7.62 -20.41
C ILE A 237 -8.09 -7.41 -20.08
N LEU A 238 -7.27 -8.45 -20.16
CA LEU A 238 -5.81 -8.35 -19.93
C LEU A 238 -5.14 -7.43 -20.95
N VAL A 239 -5.49 -7.56 -22.24
CA VAL A 239 -4.96 -6.70 -23.30
C VAL A 239 -5.43 -5.26 -23.12
N ALA A 240 -6.71 -5.04 -22.84
CA ALA A 240 -7.25 -3.70 -22.62
C ALA A 240 -6.59 -3.01 -21.41
N THR A 241 -6.48 -3.71 -20.28
CA THR A 241 -5.82 -3.19 -19.07
C THR A 241 -4.33 -2.96 -19.27
N PHE A 242 -3.67 -3.73 -20.12
CA PHE A 242 -2.27 -3.49 -20.51
C PHE A 242 -2.10 -2.15 -21.24
N PHE A 243 -2.91 -1.87 -22.26
CA PHE A 243 -2.85 -0.60 -23.00
C PHE A 243 -3.22 0.60 -22.13
N VAL A 244 -4.25 0.47 -21.30
CA VAL A 244 -4.63 1.50 -20.31
C VAL A 244 -3.49 1.72 -19.30
N GLY A 245 -2.82 0.66 -18.88
CA GLY A 245 -1.66 0.70 -17.99
C GLY A 245 -0.48 1.47 -18.59
N ILE A 246 -0.17 1.24 -19.86
CA ILE A 246 0.87 2.01 -20.59
C ILE A 246 0.50 3.50 -20.61
N SER A 247 -0.72 3.82 -21.02
CA SER A 247 -1.19 5.22 -21.10
C SER A 247 -1.10 5.92 -19.74
N THR A 248 -1.61 5.26 -18.69
CA THR A 248 -1.58 5.79 -17.32
C THR A 248 -0.16 5.97 -16.80
N SER A 249 0.73 5.00 -17.07
CA SER A 249 2.13 5.06 -16.65
C SER A 249 2.88 6.22 -17.32
N LEU A 250 2.67 6.43 -18.63
CA LEU A 250 3.27 7.54 -19.37
C LEU A 250 2.78 8.89 -18.84
N ALA A 251 1.48 9.02 -18.58
CA ALA A 251 0.90 10.22 -18.00
C ALA A 251 1.56 10.54 -16.65
N ILE A 252 1.49 9.63 -15.67
CA ILE A 252 2.05 9.84 -14.33
C ILE A 252 3.55 10.14 -14.37
N SER A 253 4.28 9.51 -15.29
CA SER A 253 5.73 9.62 -15.36
C SER A 253 6.22 10.94 -15.94
N PHE A 254 5.59 11.40 -17.01
CA PHE A 254 6.06 12.56 -17.79
C PHE A 254 5.24 13.82 -17.60
N GLU A 255 4.05 13.76 -17.00
CA GLU A 255 3.19 14.93 -16.77
C GLU A 255 3.92 16.03 -15.98
N GLY A 256 4.58 15.68 -14.87
CA GLY A 256 5.34 16.65 -14.07
C GLY A 256 6.52 17.26 -14.83
N ILE A 257 7.21 16.47 -15.66
CA ILE A 257 8.31 16.96 -16.51
C ILE A 257 7.77 17.91 -17.58
N TYR A 258 6.66 17.55 -18.23
CA TYR A 258 6.04 18.34 -19.27
C TYR A 258 5.51 19.68 -18.73
N MET A 259 4.88 19.68 -17.56
CA MET A 259 4.46 20.93 -16.90
C MET A 259 5.65 21.83 -16.57
N ARG A 260 6.76 21.24 -16.12
CA ARG A 260 7.99 22.01 -15.87
C ARG A 260 8.55 22.62 -17.15
N TYR A 261 8.49 21.88 -18.26
CA TYR A 261 8.90 22.37 -19.59
C TYR A 261 8.05 23.56 -20.06
N LEU A 262 6.75 23.58 -19.74
CA LEU A 262 5.85 24.72 -20.01
C LEU A 262 6.10 25.94 -19.11
N GLY A 263 7.10 25.91 -18.23
CA GLY A 263 7.38 26.97 -17.25
C GLY A 263 6.56 26.84 -15.95
N GLY A 264 5.86 25.73 -15.76
CA GLY A 264 5.08 25.45 -14.56
C GLY A 264 5.94 25.31 -13.30
N GLY A 265 5.45 25.86 -12.20
CA GLY A 265 5.99 25.63 -10.85
C GLY A 265 5.56 24.29 -10.27
N GLN A 266 6.17 23.89 -9.15
CA GLN A 266 5.86 22.64 -8.47
C GLN A 266 4.45 22.67 -7.83
N LEU A 267 3.94 23.85 -7.48
CA LEU A 267 2.54 24.03 -7.08
C LEU A 267 1.58 23.67 -8.22
N LEU A 268 1.92 24.01 -9.46
CA LEU A 268 1.07 23.71 -10.62
C LEU A 268 0.98 22.19 -10.83
N ILE A 269 2.11 21.50 -10.75
CA ILE A 269 2.18 20.03 -10.80
C ILE A 269 1.29 19.42 -9.71
N GLY A 270 1.44 19.89 -8.47
CA GLY A 270 0.61 19.47 -7.35
C GLY A 270 -0.88 19.72 -7.57
N ALA A 271 -1.24 20.89 -8.11
CA ALA A 271 -2.63 21.29 -8.33
C ALA A 271 -3.34 20.45 -9.39
N PHE A 272 -2.70 20.17 -10.54
CA PHE A 272 -3.27 19.32 -11.59
C PHE A 272 -3.49 17.89 -11.11
N ILE A 273 -2.50 17.33 -10.43
CA ILE A 273 -2.59 15.97 -9.89
C ILE A 273 -3.68 15.90 -8.81
N SER A 274 -3.81 16.95 -8.00
CA SER A 274 -4.90 17.06 -7.03
C SER A 274 -6.27 17.12 -7.72
N ALA A 275 -6.40 17.91 -8.79
CA ALA A 275 -7.63 17.99 -9.58
C ALA A 275 -8.01 16.64 -10.18
N SER A 276 -7.04 15.88 -10.70
CA SER A 276 -7.23 14.50 -11.17
C SER A 276 -7.73 13.58 -10.05
N ALA A 277 -7.12 13.63 -8.87
CA ALA A 277 -7.53 12.85 -7.71
C ALA A 277 -8.93 13.24 -7.18
N PHE A 278 -9.32 14.52 -7.26
CA PHE A 278 -10.69 14.94 -6.92
C PHE A 278 -11.73 14.38 -7.89
N SER A 279 -11.41 14.28 -9.18
CA SER A 279 -12.27 13.62 -10.17
C SER A 279 -12.49 12.14 -9.86
N GLU A 280 -11.44 11.46 -9.38
CA GLU A 280 -11.52 10.06 -8.93
C GLU A 280 -12.50 9.90 -7.75
N ILE A 281 -12.46 10.81 -6.76
CA ILE A 281 -13.36 10.79 -5.61
C ILE A 281 -14.83 10.87 -6.04
N LEU A 282 -15.15 11.74 -7.00
CA LEU A 282 -16.51 11.85 -7.55
C LEU A 282 -16.91 10.53 -8.21
N THR A 283 -16.04 9.99 -9.05
CA THR A 283 -16.30 8.74 -9.78
C THR A 283 -16.53 7.56 -8.83
N MET A 284 -15.70 7.41 -7.80
CA MET A 284 -15.85 6.35 -6.80
C MET A 284 -17.11 6.51 -5.93
N ARG A 285 -17.53 7.74 -5.64
CA ARG A 285 -18.76 8.00 -4.86
C ARG A 285 -20.03 7.68 -5.64
N TYR A 286 -20.04 7.93 -6.95
CA TYR A 286 -21.21 7.70 -7.80
C TYR A 286 -21.16 6.35 -8.56
N GLY A 287 -20.00 5.69 -8.61
CA GLY A 287 -19.79 4.47 -9.40
C GLY A 287 -20.71 3.31 -9.00
N THR A 288 -20.92 3.07 -7.70
CA THR A 288 -21.83 2.01 -7.24
C THR A 288 -23.28 2.29 -7.64
N ARG A 289 -23.72 3.55 -7.56
CA ARG A 289 -25.08 3.95 -7.99
C ARG A 289 -25.30 3.85 -9.49
N ILE A 290 -24.24 4.04 -10.28
CA ILE A 290 -24.30 3.90 -11.73
C ILE A 290 -24.32 2.41 -12.11
N ALA A 291 -23.49 1.58 -11.45
CA ALA A 291 -23.46 0.15 -11.68
C ALA A 291 -24.76 -0.55 -11.27
N GLU A 292 -25.45 -0.08 -10.22
CA GLU A 292 -26.77 -0.61 -9.83
C GLU A 292 -27.90 -0.21 -10.79
N ARG A 293 -27.67 0.76 -11.69
CA ARG A 293 -28.65 1.24 -12.69
C ARG A 293 -28.44 0.64 -14.08
N LEU A 294 -27.32 -0.04 -14.32
CA LEU A 294 -26.98 -0.74 -15.56
C LEU A 294 -27.32 -2.23 -15.42
#